data_AF-A0A9X3MGF9-F1
#
_entry.id   AF-A0A9X3MGF9-F1
#
_cell.length_a   1.000
_cell.length_b   1.000
_cell.length_c   1.000
_cell.angle_alpha   90.00
_cell.angle_beta   90.00
_cell.angle_gamma   90.00
#
_symmetry.space_group_name_H-M   'P 1'
#
loop_
_entity.id
_entity.type
_entity.pdbx_description
1 polymer ?
#
loop_
_entity_poly.entity_id
_entity_poly.type
_entity_poly.pdbx_seq_one_letter_code
_entity_poly.pdbx_strand_id
1 'polypeptide(L)' 'MKGFKSNLPIKVCPVCERPFSWRKKWARNWDEIVYCSERCRRRKSTKT' A
#
# COMPACT_ATOMS: atom_id res chain seq x y z
N MET A 1 7.95 -13.70 -24.80
CA MET A 1 7.25 -13.90 -23.51
C MET A 1 7.68 -12.79 -22.57
N LYS A 2 6.78 -11.85 -22.21
CA LYS A 2 7.12 -10.67 -21.40
C LYS A 2 7.42 -11.14 -19.97
N GLY A 3 8.69 -11.04 -19.57
CA GLY A 3 9.19 -11.46 -18.27
C GLY A 3 8.32 -10.92 -17.14
N PHE A 4 7.86 -11.82 -16.29
CA PHE A 4 7.21 -11.55 -15.03
C PHE A 4 8.10 -10.60 -14.23
N LYS A 5 7.76 -9.30 -14.22
CA LYS A 5 8.31 -8.37 -13.24
C LYS A 5 7.73 -8.74 -11.88
N SER A 6 8.42 -9.69 -11.27
CA SER A 6 8.85 -9.70 -9.88
C SER A 6 7.73 -9.57 -8.85
N ASN A 7 7.58 -10.60 -8.03
CA ASN A 7 6.73 -10.70 -6.85
C ASN A 7 7.00 -9.56 -5.85
N LEU A 8 6.55 -8.35 -6.18
CA LEU A 8 6.63 -7.21 -5.29
C LEU A 8 5.76 -7.51 -4.07
N PRO A 9 6.22 -7.16 -2.85
CA PRO A 9 5.41 -7.39 -1.67
C PRO A 9 4.08 -6.65 -1.83
N ILE A 10 2.99 -7.37 -1.52
CA ILE A 10 1.63 -6.86 -1.56
C ILE A 10 1.16 -6.74 -0.11
N LYS A 11 0.57 -5.59 0.22
CA LYS A 11 -0.11 -5.36 1.50
C LYS A 11 -1.60 -5.11 1.25
N VAL A 12 -2.44 -5.36 2.25
CA VAL A 12 -3.87 -5.08 2.20
C VAL A 12 -4.16 -3.78 2.94
N CYS A 13 -4.88 -2.86 2.31
CA CYS A 13 -5.26 -1.61 2.95
C CYS A 13 -6.44 -1.83 3.91
N PRO A 14 -6.35 -1.53 5.22
CA PRO A 14 -7.43 -1.78 6.18
C PRO A 14 -8.62 -0.82 6.04
N VAL A 15 -8.58 0.13 5.10
CA VAL A 15 -9.63 1.16 4.90
C VAL A 15 -10.48 0.88 3.67
N CYS A 16 -9.90 0.29 2.64
CA CYS A 16 -10.61 -0.06 1.41
C CYS A 16 -10.51 -1.53 1.04
N GLU A 17 -9.81 -2.32 1.86
CA GLU A 17 -9.65 -3.78 1.76
C GLU A 17 -9.06 -4.25 0.42
N ARG A 18 -8.43 -3.32 -0.30
CA ARG A 18 -7.80 -3.59 -1.59
C ARG A 18 -6.32 -3.95 -1.40
N PRO A 19 -5.84 -5.01 -2.07
CA PRO A 19 -4.42 -5.31 -2.14
C PRO A 19 -3.70 -4.20 -2.93
N PHE A 20 -2.51 -3.81 -2.48
CA PHE A 20 -1.67 -2.85 -3.17
C PHE A 20 -0.22 -3.31 -3.15
N SER A 21 0.43 -3.22 -4.30
CA SER A 21 1.83 -3.61 -4.48
C SER A 21 2.78 -2.51 -4.06
N TRP A 22 3.98 -2.91 -3.64
CA TRP A 22 5.11 -2.02 -3.40
C TRP A 22 5.31 -0.99 -4.51
N ARG A 23 5.69 0.23 -4.13
CA ARG A 23 6.04 1.32 -5.05
C ARG A 23 7.40 1.89 -4.66
N LYS A 24 8.18 2.35 -5.66
CA LYS A 24 9.50 2.94 -5.46
C LYS A 24 9.53 4.09 -4.43
N LYS A 25 8.46 4.87 -4.32
CA LYS A 25 8.33 5.95 -3.33
C LYS A 25 8.32 5.47 -1.87
N TRP A 26 8.07 4.19 -1.65
CA TRP A 26 8.00 3.55 -0.33
C TRP A 26 9.28 2.78 0.02
N ALA A 27 10.33 2.87 -0.80
CA ALA A 27 11.55 2.10 -0.59
C ALA A 27 12.16 2.27 0.82
N ARG A 28 11.99 3.44 1.46
CA ARG A 28 12.57 3.75 2.77
C ARG A 28 11.68 3.40 3.96
N ASN A 29 10.37 3.32 3.76
CA ASN A 29 9.38 3.21 4.84
C ASN A 29 8.29 2.17 4.56
N TRP A 30 8.55 1.24 3.64
CA TRP A 30 7.56 0.24 3.22
C TRP A 30 6.96 -0.50 4.40
N ASP A 31 7.75 -0.79 5.43
CA ASP A 31 7.29 -1.47 6.64
C ASP A 31 6.18 -0.68 7.36
N GLU A 32 6.36 0.63 7.49
CA GLU A 32 5.39 1.57 8.10
C GLU A 32 4.16 1.85 7.21
N ILE A 33 4.26 1.62 5.90
CA ILE A 33 3.15 1.85 4.97
C ILE A 33 2.10 0.74 5.12
N VAL A 34 0.97 1.11 5.71
CA VAL A 34 -0.21 0.24 5.89
C VAL A 34 -1.33 0.56 4.88
N TYR A 35 -1.39 1.80 4.38
CA TYR A 35 -2.50 2.29 3.54
C TYR A 35 -2.09 2.43 2.08
N CYS A 36 -3.00 2.07 1.16
CA CYS A 36 -2.73 2.16 -0.29
C CYS A 36 -2.58 3.59 -0.81
N SER A 37 -3.10 4.58 -0.06
CA SER A 37 -3.10 6.00 -0.42
C SER A 37 -3.23 6.90 0.81
N GLU A 38 -2.82 8.15 0.67
CA GLU A 38 -2.99 9.16 1.72
C GLU A 38 -4.47 9.40 2.06
N ARG A 39 -5.37 9.29 1.07
CA ARG A 39 -6.82 9.34 1.27
C ARG A 39 -7.28 8.29 2.29
N CYS A 40 -6.78 7.05 2.17
CA CYS A 40 -7.11 5.99 3.11
C CYS A 40 -6.52 6.27 4.50
N ARG A 41 -5.28 6.76 4.58
CA ARG A 41 -4.67 7.16 5.85
C ARG A 41 -5.51 8.23 6.59
N ARG A 42 -5.94 9.28 5.87
CA ARG A 42 -6.77 10.35 6.44
C ARG A 42 -8.15 9.86 6.89
N ARG A 43 -8.79 8.98 6.11
CA ARG A 43 -10.09 8.37 6.45
C ARG A 43 -10.09 7.58 7.77
N LYS A 44 -8.98 6.93 8.15
CA LYS A 44 -8.89 6.28 9.47
C LYS A 44 -8.86 7.30 10.61
N SER A 45 -8.19 8.43 10.40
CA SER A 45 -8.04 9.49 11.42
C SER A 45 -9.32 10.26 11.70
N THR A 46 -10.34 10.13 10.85
CA THR A 46 -11.64 10.79 11.00
C THR A 46 -12.67 9.93 11.73
N LYS A 47 -12.24 8.92 12.52
CA LYS A 47 -13.12 8.32 13.52
C LYS A 47 -13.24 9.30 14.67
N THR A 48 -14.32 10.09 14.66
CA THR A 48 -14.91 10.75 15.82
C THR A 48 -15.02 9.79 16.99
#